data_AF-A0A661ENP3-F1
#
_entry.id   AF-A0A661ENP3-F1
#
_cell.length_a   1.000
_cell.length_b   1.000
_cell.length_c   1.000
_cell.angle_alpha   90.00
_cell.angle_beta   90.00
_cell.angle_gamma   90.00
#
_symmetry.space_group_name_H-M   'P 1'
#
loop_
_entity.id
_entity.type
_entity.pdbx_description
1 polymer ?
#
loop_
_entity_poly.entity_id
_entity_poly.type
_entity_poly.pdbx_seq_one_letter_code
_entity_poly.pdbx_strand_id
1 'polypeptide(L)' 'MLGTAPLRAAERPQWGDETDVVVVGSGAAGFAAALFAAQGGAKVIMLEKGPVPGGTTARSGGVAFIPNNHLAR' A
#
# COMPACT_ATOMS: atom_id res chain seq x y z
N MET A 1 24.98 -16.34 32.45
CA MET A 1 24.25 -16.92 31.32
C MET A 1 22.86 -16.31 31.31
N LEU A 2 22.56 -15.36 30.42
CA LEU A 2 21.17 -14.90 30.23
C LEU A 2 20.41 -16.03 29.54
N GLY A 3 19.37 -16.55 30.20
CA GLY A 3 18.55 -17.64 29.68
C GLY A 3 17.79 -17.20 28.44
N THR A 4 17.98 -17.94 27.35
CA THR A 4 17.11 -17.88 26.16
C THR A 4 15.84 -18.68 26.46
N ALA A 5 14.95 -18.12 27.28
CA ALA A 5 13.59 -18.63 27.32
C ALA A 5 12.96 -18.39 25.94
N PRO A 6 12.33 -19.40 25.30
CA PRO A 6 11.68 -19.19 24.02
C PRO A 6 10.61 -18.11 24.21
N LEU A 7 10.60 -17.11 23.32
CA LEU A 7 9.51 -16.16 23.25
C LEU A 7 8.23 -16.99 23.12
N ARG A 8 7.33 -16.89 24.11
CA ARG A 8 5.99 -17.48 24.02
C ARG A 8 5.43 -17.04 22.67
N ALA A 9 4.91 -17.98 21.88
CA ALA A 9 4.12 -17.63 20.71
C ALA A 9 3.04 -16.65 21.21
N ALA A 10 3.19 -15.37 20.87
CA ALA A 10 2.22 -14.36 21.28
C ALA A 10 0.85 -14.86 20.79
N GLU A 11 -0.15 -14.82 21.66
CA GLU A 11 -1.52 -15.08 21.24
C GLU A 11 -1.79 -14.28 19.98
N ARG A 12 -2.30 -14.95 18.93
CA ARG A 12 -2.59 -14.29 17.66
C ARG A 12 -3.49 -13.09 17.97
N PRO A 13 -3.09 -11.87 17.62
CA PRO A 13 -3.94 -10.71 17.86
C PRO A 13 -5.28 -10.93 17.17
N GLN A 14 -6.36 -10.55 17.85
CA GLN A 14 -7.67 -10.50 17.23
C GLN A 14 -7.67 -9.33 16.25
N TRP A 15 -7.69 -9.63 14.95
CA TRP A 15 -7.73 -8.62 13.90
C TRP A 15 -9.14 -8.05 13.77
N GLY A 16 -9.25 -6.72 13.61
CA GLY A 16 -10.52 -6.04 13.34
C GLY A 16 -10.98 -6.17 11.90
N ASP A 17 -10.04 -6.26 10.96
CA ASP A 17 -10.28 -6.43 9.53
C ASP A 17 -9.25 -7.41 8.93
N GLU A 18 -9.69 -8.17 7.93
CA GLU A 18 -8.86 -9.09 7.15
C GLU A 18 -9.06 -8.85 5.64
N THR A 19 -7.97 -8.97 4.89
CA THR A 19 -7.91 -8.69 3.44
C THR A 19 -6.74 -9.44 2.81
N ASP A 20 -6.76 -9.62 1.49
CA ASP A 20 -5.67 -10.29 0.77
C ASP A 20 -4.44 -9.38 0.62
N VAL A 21 -4.66 -8.08 0.38
CA VAL A 21 -3.60 -7.08 0.20
C VAL A 21 -3.88 -5.84 1.04
N VAL A 22 -2.90 -5.43 1.86
CA VAL A 22 -2.89 -4.13 2.54
C VAL A 22 -1.91 -3.21 1.83
N VAL A 23 -2.39 -2.06 1.36
CA VAL A 23 -1.56 -1.00 0.77
C VAL A 23 -1.41 0.14 1.77
N VAL A 24 -0.18 0.52 2.09
CA VAL A 24 0.11 1.63 3.01
C VAL A 24 0.57 2.85 2.23
N GLY A 25 -0.27 3.88 2.24
CA GLY A 25 -0.08 5.15 1.54
C GLY A 25 -0.94 5.27 0.28
N SER A 26 -1.46 6.46 0.05
CA SER A 26 -2.36 6.79 -1.08
C SER A 26 -1.71 7.70 -2.14
N GLY A 27 -0.38 7.61 -2.31
CA GLY A 27 0.32 8.26 -3.43
C GLY A 27 0.09 7.53 -4.76
N ALA A 28 0.73 7.99 -5.84
CA ALA A 28 0.65 7.34 -7.15
C ALA A 28 0.94 5.83 -7.09
N ALA A 29 2.00 5.45 -6.38
CA ALA A 29 2.39 4.04 -6.22
C ALA A 29 1.33 3.23 -5.45
N GLY A 30 0.75 3.81 -4.39
CA GLY A 30 -0.29 3.16 -3.59
C GLY A 30 -1.56 2.90 -4.39
N PHE A 31 -2.06 3.91 -5.11
CA PHE A 31 -3.20 3.75 -6.00
C PHE A 31 -2.93 2.77 -7.13
N ALA A 32 -1.76 2.82 -7.76
CA ALA A 32 -1.39 1.87 -8.81
C ALA A 32 -1.38 0.42 -8.29
N ALA A 33 -0.76 0.17 -7.12
CA ALA A 33 -0.71 -1.15 -6.51
C ALA A 33 -2.11 -1.65 -6.10
N ALA A 34 -2.90 -0.82 -5.44
CA ALA A 34 -4.25 -1.18 -5.00
C ALA A 34 -5.18 -1.48 -6.19
N LEU A 35 -5.13 -0.66 -7.23
CA LEU A 35 -5.93 -0.85 -8.44
C LEU A 35 -5.54 -2.16 -9.13
N PHE A 36 -4.25 -2.40 -9.32
CA PHE A 36 -3.77 -3.63 -9.96
C PHE A 36 -4.19 -4.88 -9.18
N ALA A 37 -4.03 -4.87 -7.85
CA ALA A 37 -4.45 -5.99 -7.00
C ALA A 37 -5.98 -6.21 -7.05
N ALA A 38 -6.76 -5.14 -6.97
CA ALA A 38 -8.22 -5.21 -7.05
C ALA A 38 -8.70 -5.72 -8.41
N GLN A 39 -8.06 -5.29 -9.52
CA GLN A 39 -8.34 -5.82 -10.86
C GLN A 39 -8.01 -7.31 -10.98
N GLY A 40 -7.04 -7.80 -10.22
CA GLY A 40 -6.74 -9.23 -10.07
C GLY A 40 -7.72 -10.00 -9.17
N GLY A 41 -8.74 -9.33 -8.62
CA GLY A 41 -9.76 -9.95 -7.77
C GLY A 41 -9.44 -9.99 -6.28
N ALA A 42 -8.32 -9.39 -5.84
CA ALA A 42 -7.98 -9.33 -4.42
C ALA A 42 -8.91 -8.38 -3.66
N LYS A 43 -9.29 -8.74 -2.43
CA LYS A 43 -9.81 -7.78 -1.45
C LYS A 43 -8.64 -6.91 -0.99
N VAL A 44 -8.78 -5.59 -1.15
CA VAL A 44 -7.72 -4.63 -0.82
C VAL A 44 -8.18 -3.65 0.25
N ILE A 45 -7.35 -3.43 1.26
CA ILE A 45 -7.48 -2.30 2.20
C ILE A 45 -6.32 -1.34 1.95
N MET A 46 -6.63 -0.07 1.75
CA MET A 46 -5.62 0.99 1.66
C MET A 46 -5.68 1.89 2.89
N LEU A 47 -4.52 2.19 3.48
CA LEU A 47 -4.40 3.06 4.64
C LEU A 47 -3.67 4.36 4.26
N GLU A 48 -4.22 5.51 4.63
CA GLU A 48 -3.60 6.82 4.46
C GLU A 48 -3.48 7.52 5.81
N LYS A 49 -2.32 8.14 6.08
CA LYS A 49 -2.06 8.89 7.31
C LYS A 49 -2.67 10.29 7.25
N GLY A 50 -2.63 10.92 6.09
CA GLY A 50 -3.11 12.27 5.84
C GLY A 50 -4.63 12.37 5.94
N PRO A 51 -5.15 13.59 6.17
CA PRO A 51 -6.59 13.83 6.20
C PRO A 51 -7.25 13.69 4.82
N VAL A 52 -6.44 13.66 3.75
CA VAL A 52 -6.86 13.48 2.35
C VAL A 52 -5.86 12.56 1.63
N PRO A 53 -6.33 11.80 0.63
CA PRO A 53 -5.46 10.94 -0.15
C PRO A 53 -4.52 11.73 -1.08
N GLY A 54 -3.42 11.10 -1.49
CA GLY A 54 -2.54 11.58 -2.54
C GLY A 54 -1.11 11.90 -2.13
N GLY A 55 -0.84 12.15 -0.84
CA GLY A 55 0.52 12.45 -0.34
C GLY A 55 1.25 13.54 -1.15
N THR A 56 2.52 13.30 -1.49
CA THR A 56 3.28 14.22 -2.35
C THR A 56 2.85 14.17 -3.82
N THR A 57 2.25 13.06 -4.28
CA THR A 57 1.71 12.96 -5.65
C THR A 57 0.65 14.01 -5.90
N ALA A 58 -0.25 14.28 -4.94
CA ALA A 58 -1.26 15.33 -5.05
C ALA A 58 -0.67 16.75 -5.15
N ARG A 59 0.57 16.96 -4.70
CA ARG A 59 1.30 18.23 -4.85
C ARG A 59 2.27 18.26 -6.03
N SER A 60 2.44 17.14 -6.73
CA SER A 60 3.35 17.05 -7.87
C SER A 60 2.80 17.83 -9.06
N GLY A 61 3.66 18.14 -10.03
CA GLY A 61 3.23 18.69 -11.32
C GLY A 61 2.47 17.69 -12.20
N GLY A 62 2.16 16.48 -11.72
CA GLY A 62 1.47 15.44 -12.48
C GLY A 62 2.30 14.81 -13.60
N VAL A 63 3.60 15.12 -13.69
CA VAL A 63 4.47 14.63 -14.75
C VAL A 63 4.88 13.19 -14.47
N ALA A 64 4.52 12.28 -15.36
CA ALA A 64 5.02 10.91 -15.39
C ALA A 64 6.03 10.76 -16.52
N PHE A 65 7.26 10.36 -16.20
CA PHE A 65 8.28 10.10 -17.21
C PHE A 65 8.11 8.68 -17.77
N ILE A 66 7.43 8.58 -18.90
CA ILE A 66 7.17 7.31 -19.60
C ILE A 66 7.74 7.44 -21.02
N PRO A 67 9.01 7.07 -21.27
CA PRO A 67 9.57 7.17 -22.61
C PRO A 67 8.91 6.18 -23.58
N ASN A 68 9.00 6.46 -24.88
CA ASN A 68 8.52 5.60 -25.97
C ASN A 68 7.03 5.21 -25.86
N ASN A 69 6.16 6.20 -25.64
CA ASN A 69 4.72 5.98 -25.62
C ASN A 69 4.04 6.71 -26.79
N HIS A 70 2.80 6.32 -27.10
CA HIS A 70 2.06 6.81 -28.27
C HIS A 70 1.70 8.32 -28.25
N LEU A 71 1.85 8.99 -27.10
CA LEU A 71 1.64 10.42 -26.90
C LEU A 71 2.91 11.24 -27.15
N ALA A 72 4.10 10.64 -27.06
CA ALA A 72 5.39 11.30 -27.21
C ALA A 72 5.91 11.27 -28.67
N ARG A 73 5.00 11.36 -29.65
CA ARG A 73 5.33 11.34 -31.09
C ARG A 73 6.18 12.52 -31.53
#